data_AF-A0A959T2J3-F1
#
_entry.id   AF-A0A959T2J3-F1
#
_cell.length_a   1.000
_cell.length_b   1.000
_cell.length_c   1.000
_cell.angle_alpha   90.00
_cell.angle_beta   90.00
_cell.angle_gamma   90.00
#
_symmetry.space_group_name_H-M   'P 1'
#
loop_
_entity.id
_entity.type
_entity.pdbx_description
1 polymer ?
#
loop_
_entity_poly.entity_id
_entity_poly.type
_entity_poly.pdbx_seq_one_letter_code
_entity_poly.pdbx_strand_id
1 'polypeptide(L)'
;MRYAPHVVRKVWRTAETLGHGDRFIPEVKLFVGTDDHDVVNRRLRIPSIDIIEYHEGTNGFHPSWHTHDDSMDVIDRTTLQAVGRTVMEVIWKER
;
A
#
# COMPACT_ATOMS: atom_id res chain seq x y z
N MET A 1 0.18 -8.28 9.48
CA MET A 1 -0.62 -7.47 10.45
C MET A 1 0.07 -7.23 11.81
N ARG A 2 1.41 -7.06 11.87
CA ARG A 2 2.14 -7.09 13.14
C ARG A 2 2.05 -5.81 13.98
N TYR A 3 2.12 -4.62 13.37
CA TYR A 3 2.27 -3.37 14.10
C TYR A 3 1.03 -2.45 14.06
N ALA A 4 0.46 -2.22 12.88
CA ALA A 4 -0.62 -1.24 12.68
C ALA A 4 -1.91 -1.84 12.08
N PRO A 5 -2.48 -2.93 12.62
CA PRO A 5 -3.65 -3.59 12.01
C PRO A 5 -4.90 -2.71 11.99
N HIS A 6 -5.03 -1.76 12.92
CA HIS A 6 -6.13 -0.80 12.94
C HIS A 6 -6.00 0.24 11.82
N VAL A 7 -4.78 0.67 11.48
CA VAL A 7 -4.51 1.57 10.34
C VAL A 7 -4.80 0.86 9.03
N VAL A 8 -4.33 -0.38 8.85
CA VAL A 8 -4.64 -1.20 7.65
C VAL A 8 -6.15 -1.28 7.42
N ARG A 9 -6.92 -1.68 8.44
CA ARG A 9 -8.38 -1.77 8.33
C ARG A 9 -9.02 -0.43 7.97
N LYS A 10 -8.55 0.67 8.55
CA LYS A 10 -9.07 2.01 8.24
C LYS A 10 -8.82 2.37 6.78
N VAL A 11 -7.60 2.20 6.29
CA VAL A 11 -7.21 2.55 4.92
C VAL A 11 -7.93 1.66 3.90
N TRP A 12 -7.94 0.34 4.08
CA TRP A 12 -8.60 -0.58 3.14
C TRP A 12 -10.11 -0.39 3.08
N ARG A 13 -10.77 -0.12 4.22
CA ARG A 13 -12.22 0.16 4.24
C ARG A 13 -12.55 1.47 3.51
N THR A 14 -11.69 2.49 3.64
CA THR A 14 -11.85 3.74 2.90
C THR A 14 -11.67 3.50 1.41
N ALA A 15 -10.66 2.73 0.99
CA ALA A 15 -10.46 2.37 -0.41
C ALA A 15 -11.68 1.64 -1.00
N GLU A 16 -12.21 0.65 -0.28
CA GLU A 16 -13.42 -0.08 -0.66
C GLU A 16 -14.63 0.87 -0.84
N THR A 17 -14.83 1.79 0.11
CA THR A 17 -15.92 2.78 0.05
C THR A 17 -15.81 3.71 -1.16
N LEU A 18 -14.58 4.02 -1.59
CA LEU A 18 -14.30 4.84 -2.77
C LEU A 18 -14.34 4.05 -4.09
N GLY A 19 -14.60 2.74 -4.06
CA GLY A 19 -14.62 1.88 -5.24
C GLY A 19 -13.24 1.44 -5.73
N HIS A 20 -12.21 1.49 -4.88
CA HIS A 20 -10.83 1.07 -5.20
C HIS A 20 -10.47 -0.33 -4.67
N GLY A 21 -11.47 -1.16 -4.38
CA GLY A 21 -11.28 -2.51 -3.84
C GLY A 21 -10.59 -3.48 -4.80
N ASP A 22 -10.53 -3.16 -6.10
CA ASP A 22 -9.77 -3.90 -7.11
C ASP A 22 -8.25 -3.72 -6.97
N ARG A 23 -7.79 -2.62 -6.36
CA ARG A 23 -6.39 -2.32 -6.08
C ARG A 23 -6.02 -2.57 -4.62
N PHE A 24 -6.93 -2.30 -3.69
CA PHE A 24 -6.76 -2.54 -2.26
C PHE A 24 -7.38 -3.89 -1.87
N ILE A 25 -6.73 -4.97 -2.32
CA ILE A 25 -7.22 -6.33 -2.12
C ILE A 25 -7.07 -6.71 -0.62
N PRO A 26 -8.13 -7.17 0.07
CA PRO A 26 -8.08 -7.49 1.50
C PRO A 26 -7.47 -8.89 1.74
N GLU A 27 -6.27 -9.13 1.22
CA GLU A 27 -5.51 -10.37 1.39
C GLU A 27 -4.29 -10.16 2.29
N VAL A 28 -3.95 -11.17 3.09
CA VAL A 28 -2.74 -11.15 3.91
C VAL A 28 -1.61 -11.88 3.20
N LYS A 29 -0.59 -11.15 2.78
CA LYS A 29 0.71 -11.72 2.42
C LYS A 29 1.58 -11.83 3.68
N LEU A 30 2.21 -12.99 3.88
CA LEU A 30 3.04 -13.25 5.07
C LEU A 30 4.31 -12.39 5.09
N PHE A 31 4.86 -12.12 3.90
CA PHE A 31 6.03 -11.28 3.71
C PHE A 31 6.03 -10.74 2.27
N VAL A 32 6.41 -9.47 2.11
CA VAL A 32 6.60 -8.83 0.80
C VAL A 32 8.03 -8.30 0.71
N GLY A 33 8.45 -7.53 1.71
CA GLY A 33 9.80 -6.99 1.83
C GLY A 33 10.04 -6.38 3.20
N THR A 34 11.29 -6.01 3.46
CA THR A 34 11.61 -5.09 4.57
C THR A 34 11.62 -3.68 4.01
N ASP A 35 10.90 -2.76 4.65
CA ASP A 35 10.77 -1.38 4.21
C ASP A 35 10.80 -0.43 5.42
N ASP A 36 10.84 0.87 5.16
CA ASP A 36 11.05 1.95 6.12
C ASP A 36 10.06 1.92 7.30
N HIS A 37 8.82 1.52 7.02
CA HIS A 37 7.76 1.41 8.04
C HIS A 37 8.17 0.48 9.20
N ASP A 38 8.98 -0.55 8.98
CA ASP A 38 9.41 -1.46 10.05
C ASP A 38 10.32 -0.75 11.06
N VAL A 39 11.23 0.11 10.61
CA VAL A 39 12.09 0.90 11.50
C VAL A 39 11.26 1.93 12.27
N VAL A 40 10.33 2.61 11.60
CA VAL A 40 9.42 3.58 12.23
C VAL A 40 8.59 2.91 13.33
N ASN A 41 8.00 1.76 13.05
CA ASN A 41 7.23 0.99 14.03
C ASN A 41 8.11 0.50 15.19
N ARG A 42 9.27 -0.11 14.91
CA ARG A 42 10.11 -0.72 15.96
C ARG A 42 10.81 0.29 16.85
N ARG A 43 11.33 1.39 16.28
CA ARG A 43 12.17 2.37 16.99
C ARG A 43 11.36 3.52 17.55
N LEU A 44 10.45 4.08 16.76
CA LEU A 44 9.67 5.25 17.15
C LEU A 44 8.31 4.90 17.75
N ARG A 45 7.88 3.64 17.60
CA ARG A 45 6.58 3.15 18.10
C ARG A 45 5.39 3.91 17.53
N ILE A 46 5.55 4.45 16.32
CA ILE A 46 4.47 5.09 15.57
C ILE A 46 3.83 4.01 14.69
N PRO A 47 2.50 3.75 14.80
CA PRO A 47 1.82 2.79 13.95
C PRO A 47 1.88 3.23 12.49
N SER A 48 2.71 2.55 11.70
CA SER A 48 2.87 2.85 10.28
C SER A 48 2.53 1.62 9.44
N ILE A 49 1.87 1.86 8.32
CA ILE A 49 1.61 0.85 7.29
C ILE A 49 2.42 1.18 6.05
N ASP A 50 2.47 0.21 5.15
CA ASP A 50 3.05 0.35 3.83
C ASP A 50 1.99 -0.01 2.79
N ILE A 51 1.86 0.83 1.76
CA ILE A 51 0.99 0.60 0.61
C ILE A 51 1.93 0.36 -0.57
N ILE A 52 2.19 -0.91 -0.82
CA ILE A 52 3.18 -1.38 -1.79
C ILE A 52 2.56 -2.44 -2.70
N GLU A 53 2.94 -2.44 -3.97
CA GLU A 53 2.45 -3.43 -4.93
C GLU A 53 3.02 -4.81 -4.60
N TYR A 54 2.14 -5.81 -4.62
CA TYR A 54 2.50 -7.21 -4.65
C TYR A 54 1.99 -7.83 -5.95
N HIS A 55 2.91 -8.33 -6.76
CA HIS A 55 2.60 -8.93 -8.06
C HIS A 55 2.68 -10.45 -7.96
N GLU A 56 1.55 -11.13 -8.18
CA GLU A 56 1.43 -12.59 -8.05
C GLU A 56 2.36 -13.35 -9.00
N GLY A 57 2.54 -12.85 -10.24
CA GLY A 57 3.36 -13.53 -11.25
C GLY A 57 4.85 -13.58 -10.92
N THR A 58 5.33 -12.71 -10.03
CA THR A 58 6.71 -12.66 -9.54
C THR A 58 6.81 -13.08 -8.07
N ASN A 59 5.68 -13.34 -7.41
CA ASN A 59 5.57 -13.59 -5.97
C ASN A 59 6.34 -12.55 -5.14
N GLY A 60 6.24 -11.28 -5.54
CA GLY A 60 7.06 -10.18 -5.03
C GLY A 60 6.67 -8.85 -5.66
N PHE A 61 7.65 -8.06 -6.10
CA PHE A 61 7.41 -6.74 -6.71
C PHE A 61 7.05 -6.84 -8.20
N HIS A 62 6.54 -5.73 -8.76
CA HIS A 62 6.29 -5.59 -10.19
C HIS A 62 7.53 -5.99 -11.02
N PRO A 63 7.38 -6.64 -12.20
CA PRO A 63 8.52 -7.11 -13.01
C PRO A 63 9.57 -6.04 -13.39
N SER A 64 9.20 -4.76 -13.39
CA SER A 64 10.13 -3.65 -13.64
C SER A 64 11.00 -3.28 -12.43
N TRP A 65 10.71 -3.80 -11.24
CA TRP A 65 11.41 -3.42 -10.01
C TRP A 65 12.93 -3.66 -10.13
N HIS A 66 13.71 -2.61 -9.91
CA HIS A 66 15.17 -2.59 -10.06
C HIS A 66 15.68 -2.95 -11.48
N THR A 67 14.91 -2.64 -12.52
CA THR A 67 15.35 -2.75 -13.92
C THR A 67 15.33 -1.40 -14.63
N HIS A 68 15.85 -1.34 -15.85
CA HIS A 68 15.72 -0.15 -16.70
C HIS A 68 14.31 0.04 -17.27
N ASP A 69 13.42 -0.95 -17.12
CA ASP A 69 12.02 -0.88 -17.55
C ASP A 69 11.15 -0.13 -16.53
N ASP A 70 11.66 0.17 -15.34
CA ASP A 70 11.03 1.09 -14.38
C ASP A 70 11.10 2.52 -14.90
N SER A 71 10.15 2.83 -15.78
CA SER A 71 10.08 4.06 -16.56
C SER A 71 8.64 4.56 -16.61
N MET A 72 8.39 5.65 -17.32
CA MET A 72 7.04 6.21 -17.46
C MET A 72 6.04 5.26 -18.14
N ASP A 73 6.52 4.27 -18.89
CA ASP A 73 5.68 3.33 -19.63
C ASP A 73 4.88 2.39 -18.71
N VAL A 74 5.37 2.14 -17.48
CA VAL A 74 4.68 1.28 -16.50
C VAL A 74 3.82 2.08 -15.51
N ILE A 75 3.77 3.40 -15.63
CA ILE A 75 3.01 4.27 -14.72
C ILE A 75 1.56 4.43 -15.20
N ASP A 76 0.62 3.93 -14.40
CA ASP A 76 -0.82 4.12 -14.62
C ASP A 76 -1.40 5.22 -13.73
N ARG A 77 -1.99 6.25 -14.36
CA ARG A 77 -2.69 7.36 -13.67
C ARG A 77 -3.86 6.89 -12.81
N THR A 78 -4.51 5.79 -13.18
CA THR A 78 -5.64 5.25 -12.43
C THR A 78 -5.18 4.65 -11.09
N THR A 79 -3.99 4.03 -11.06
CA THR A 79 -3.35 3.55 -9.83
C THR A 79 -2.94 4.70 -8.94
N LEU A 80 -2.32 5.74 -9.50
CA LEU A 80 -1.99 6.97 -8.76
C LEU A 80 -3.23 7.62 -8.16
N GLN A 81 -4.32 7.70 -8.92
CA GLN A 81 -5.59 8.24 -8.44
C GLN A 81 -6.17 7.41 -7.30
N ALA A 82 -6.18 6.08 -7.43
CA ALA A 82 -6.77 5.19 -6.41
C ALA A 82 -6.03 5.30 -5.07
N VAL A 83 -4.69 5.27 -5.09
CA VAL A 83 -3.87 5.41 -3.88
C VAL A 83 -4.01 6.82 -3.30
N GLY A 84 -3.83 7.85 -4.13
CA GLY A 84 -3.88 9.23 -3.70
C GLY A 84 -5.24 9.63 -3.10
N ARG A 85 -6.35 9.23 -3.74
CA ARG A 85 -7.70 9.52 -3.22
C ARG A 85 -7.99 8.79 -1.92
N THR A 86 -7.58 7.53 -1.80
CA THR A 86 -7.74 6.77 -0.57
C THR A 86 -7.00 7.42 0.60
N VAL A 87 -5.72 7.76 0.42
CA VAL A 87 -4.90 8.38 1.47
C VAL A 87 -5.46 9.74 1.86
N MET A 88 -5.82 10.57 0.87
CA MET A 88 -6.43 11.88 1.11
C MET A 88 -7.71 11.77 1.93
N GLU A 89 -8.60 10.85 1.57
CA GLU A 89 -9.87 10.65 2.25
C GLU A 89 -9.70 10.17 3.69
N VAL A 90 -8.72 9.28 3.94
CA VAL A 90 -8.36 8.84 5.30
C VAL A 90 -7.94 10.04 6.13
N ILE A 91 -6.97 10.83 5.66
CA ILE A 91 -6.43 11.99 6.39
C ILE A 91 -7.52 13.04 6.62
N TRP A 92 -8.35 13.32 5.61
CA TRP A 92 -9.43 14.30 5.71
C TRP A 92 -10.51 13.94 6.73
N LYS A 93 -10.71 12.65 6.98
CA LYS A 93 -11.69 12.13 7.95
C LYS A 93 -11.14 11.94 9.37
N GLU A 94 -9.84 12.07 9.59
CA GLU A 94 -9.27 11.99 10.94
C GLU A 94 -9.79 13.14 11.82
N ARG A 95 -9.99 12.85 13.11
CA ARG A 95 -10.45 13.81 14.13
C ARG A 95 -9.56 13.74 15.36
#